data_AF-A0A4P9XNS3-F1
#
_entry.id   AF-A0A4P9XNS3-F1
#
_cell.length_a   1.000
_cell.length_b   1.000
_cell.length_c   1.000
_cell.angle_alpha   90.00
_cell.angle_beta   90.00
_cell.angle_gamma   90.00
#
_symmetry.space_group_name_H-M   'P 1'
#
loop_
_entity.id
_entity.type
_entity.pdbx_description
1 polymer ?
#
loop_
_entity_poly.entity_id
_entity_poly.type
_entity_poly.pdbx_seq_one_letter_code
_entity_poly.pdbx_strand_id
1 'polypeptide(L)'
;MFAIVETLKVWVGGLRPDFLARCGWSIIEQKCTGDDKFVDAGRKSFPSGHVAYSFGSMTLLMRIFFHTFSPHLYSFFAALLCTLPLVWAGHISITRWWENRHQPMDLLGGAIIGIALALASYRLFCANRTYRHTRLCCS
;
A
#
# COMPACT_ATOMS: atom_id res chain seq x y z
N MET A 1 10.68 -1.71 2.26
CA MET A 1 9.32 -1.25 1.90
C MET A 1 9.09 0.21 2.27
N PHE A 2 9.20 0.60 3.55
CA PHE A 2 9.01 2.00 4.00
C PHE A 2 9.90 3.00 3.26
N ALA A 3 11.22 2.75 3.22
CA ALA A 3 12.17 3.62 2.52
C ALA A 3 11.87 3.80 1.02
N ILE A 4 11.39 2.76 0.34
CA ILE A 4 11.05 2.81 -1.10
C ILE A 4 9.84 3.72 -1.31
N VAL A 5 8.81 3.58 -0.49
CA VAL A 5 7.59 4.38 -0.64
C VAL A 5 7.82 5.84 -0.25
N GLU A 6 8.60 6.10 0.80
CA GLU A 6 8.93 7.48 1.20
C GLU A 6 9.83 8.19 0.19
N THR A 7 10.79 7.49 -0.42
CA THR A 7 11.60 8.07 -1.49
C THR A 7 10.75 8.37 -2.72
N LEU A 8 9.87 7.46 -3.14
CA LEU A 8 8.95 7.69 -4.25
C LEU A 8 8.01 8.87 -4.00
N LYS A 9 7.58 9.11 -2.76
CA LYS A 9 6.78 10.29 -2.41
C LYS A 9 7.48 11.62 -2.65
N VAL A 10 8.78 11.66 -2.38
CA VAL A 10 9.59 12.87 -2.60
C VAL A 10 9.89 13.05 -4.08
N TRP A 11 10.09 11.96 -4.81
CA TRP A 11 10.47 11.98 -6.22
C TRP A 11 9.30 12.27 -7.17
N VAL A 12 8.18 11.57 -7.01
CA VAL A 12 7.03 11.73 -7.91
C VAL A 12 6.21 12.96 -7.52
N GLY A 13 6.02 13.16 -6.21
CA GLY A 13 5.11 14.18 -5.71
C GLY A 13 3.66 13.94 -6.16
N GLY A 14 2.74 14.74 -5.66
CA GLY A 14 1.34 14.68 -6.06
C GLY A 14 0.50 15.59 -5.19
N LEU A 15 -0.49 16.27 -5.79
CA LEU A 15 -1.37 17.17 -5.07
C LEU A 15 -2.49 16.38 -4.40
N ARG A 16 -2.66 16.57 -3.09
CA ARG A 16 -3.79 15.99 -2.36
C ARG A 16 -5.10 16.69 -2.76
N PRO A 17 -6.25 16.00 -2.67
CA PRO A 17 -7.56 16.62 -2.91
C PRO A 17 -7.85 17.81 -1.98
N ASP A 18 -7.30 17.81 -0.77
CA ASP A 18 -7.45 18.88 0.22
C ASP A 18 -6.41 20.01 0.05
N PHE A 19 -5.58 20.00 -1.00
CA PHE A 19 -4.49 20.96 -1.18
C PHE A 19 -4.95 22.42 -1.19
N LEU A 20 -6.07 22.75 -1.86
CA LEU A 20 -6.60 24.12 -1.87
C LEU A 20 -6.96 24.62 -0.48
N ALA A 21 -7.56 23.75 0.35
CA ALA A 21 -7.91 24.08 1.72
C ALA A 21 -6.65 24.30 2.58
N ARG A 22 -5.56 23.54 2.32
CA ARG A 22 -4.27 23.72 3.00
C ARG A 22 -3.54 24.98 2.57
N CYS A 23 -3.63 25.34 1.29
CA CYS A 23 -2.98 26.50 0.70
C CYS A 23 -3.58 27.82 1.19
N GLY A 24 -4.90 27.87 1.43
CA GLY A 24 -5.57 29.11 1.82
C GLY A 24 -5.34 30.21 0.80
N TRP A 25 -5.66 29.92 -0.47
CA TRP A 25 -5.30 30.74 -1.63
C TRP A 25 -5.83 32.18 -1.54
N SER A 26 -4.93 33.17 -1.63
CA SER A 26 -5.28 34.59 -1.72
C SER A 26 -5.26 35.06 -3.17
N ILE A 27 -6.39 35.56 -3.67
CA ILE A 27 -6.52 36.09 -5.05
C ILE A 27 -5.68 37.36 -5.24
N ILE A 28 -5.50 38.14 -4.17
CA ILE A 28 -4.79 39.42 -4.21
C ILE A 28 -3.28 39.19 -4.30
N GLU A 29 -2.77 38.23 -3.53
CA GLU A 29 -1.34 37.94 -3.47
C GLU A 29 -0.90 36.87 -4.48
N GLN A 30 -1.85 36.18 -5.12
CA GLN A 30 -1.60 35.03 -6.02
C GLN A 30 -0.68 33.98 -5.37
N LYS A 31 -0.80 33.78 -4.05
CA LYS A 31 0.05 32.91 -3.24
C LYS A 31 -0.76 32.16 -2.19
N CYS A 32 -0.19 31.05 -1.72
CA CYS A 32 -0.67 30.34 -0.54
C CYS A 32 -0.30 31.15 0.70
N THR A 33 -1.28 31.38 1.57
CA THR A 33 -1.11 32.11 2.84
C THR A 33 -0.99 31.17 4.04
N GLY A 34 -1.20 29.87 3.84
CA GLY A 34 -1.02 28.83 4.86
C GLY A 34 0.45 28.56 5.18
N ASP A 35 0.69 27.87 6.31
CA ASP A 35 2.03 27.46 6.73
C ASP A 35 2.73 26.61 5.66
N ASP A 36 3.95 27.02 5.25
CA ASP A 36 4.73 26.41 4.17
C ASP A 36 4.88 24.89 4.38
N LYS A 37 5.10 24.45 5.62
CA LYS A 37 5.24 23.02 5.94
C LYS A 37 3.95 22.24 5.69
N PHE A 38 2.81 22.84 5.97
CA PHE A 38 1.50 22.22 5.80
C PHE A 38 1.09 22.17 4.32
N VAL A 39 1.47 23.19 3.55
CA VAL A 39 1.31 23.27 2.10
C VAL A 39 2.19 22.24 1.39
N ASP A 40 3.46 22.14 1.77
CA ASP A 40 4.40 21.15 1.20
C ASP A 40 3.99 19.70 1.50
N ALA A 41 3.41 19.44 2.68
CA ALA A 41 2.82 18.14 2.98
C ALA A 41 1.64 17.79 2.04
N GLY A 42 0.92 18.81 1.57
CA GLY A 42 -0.15 18.67 0.58
C GLY A 42 0.34 18.35 -0.84
N ARG A 43 1.64 18.57 -1.13
CA ARG A 43 2.29 18.24 -2.41
C ARG A 43 2.90 16.83 -2.46
N LYS A 44 2.76 16.07 -1.38
CA LYS A 44 3.27 14.69 -1.23
C LYS A 44 2.09 13.73 -1.06
N SER A 45 1.26 13.58 -2.10
CA SER A 45 0.11 12.65 -2.12
C SER A 45 0.46 11.26 -2.65
N PHE A 46 1.27 11.18 -3.71
CA PHE A 46 1.56 9.94 -4.42
C PHE A 46 2.93 9.37 -4.04
N PRO A 47 3.07 8.04 -3.87
CA PRO A 47 2.03 7.04 -3.65
C PRO A 47 1.60 6.96 -2.17
N SER A 48 0.43 6.37 -1.89
CA SER A 48 -0.04 6.24 -0.51
C SER A 48 0.75 5.18 0.27
N GLY A 49 1.51 5.62 1.29
CA GLY A 49 2.30 4.73 2.16
C GLY A 49 1.47 3.74 2.96
N HIS A 50 0.31 4.17 3.47
CA HIS A 50 -0.61 3.31 4.20
C HIS A 50 -1.12 2.18 3.32
N VAL A 51 -1.58 2.52 2.10
CA VAL A 51 -2.08 1.51 1.15
C VAL A 51 -0.98 0.58 0.72
N ALA A 52 0.20 1.09 0.36
CA ALA A 52 1.33 0.27 -0.02
C ALA A 52 1.65 -0.75 1.08
N TYR A 53 1.83 -0.29 2.32
CA TYR A 53 2.14 -1.15 3.47
C TYR A 53 1.06 -2.21 3.74
N SER A 54 -0.20 -1.81 3.77
CA SER A 54 -1.32 -2.72 3.97
C SER A 54 -1.39 -3.78 2.88
N PHE A 55 -1.31 -3.41 1.61
CA PHE A 55 -1.35 -4.38 0.51
C PHE A 55 -0.14 -5.31 0.51
N GLY A 56 1.07 -4.80 0.78
CA GLY A 56 2.24 -5.68 0.81
C GLY A 56 2.23 -6.66 1.99
N SER A 57 1.95 -6.18 3.20
CA SER A 57 1.88 -7.05 4.39
C SER A 57 0.76 -8.08 4.30
N MET A 58 -0.43 -7.68 3.85
CA MET A 58 -1.57 -8.59 3.71
C MET A 58 -1.39 -9.59 2.55
N THR A 59 -0.68 -9.21 1.48
CA THR A 59 -0.30 -10.14 0.41
C THR A 59 0.64 -11.22 0.94
N LEU A 60 1.64 -10.85 1.75
CA LEU A 60 2.51 -11.84 2.39
C LEU A 60 1.72 -12.77 3.32
N LEU A 61 0.83 -12.20 4.14
CA LEU A 61 -0.02 -12.98 5.05
C LEU A 61 -0.92 -13.96 4.28
N MET A 62 -1.53 -13.50 3.18
CA MET A 62 -2.32 -14.33 2.28
C MET A 62 -1.50 -15.52 1.77
N ARG A 63 -0.25 -15.30 1.31
CA ARG A 63 0.62 -16.39 0.83
C ARG A 63 0.96 -17.40 1.93
N ILE A 64 1.17 -16.92 3.16
CA ILE A 64 1.42 -17.78 4.32
C ILE A 64 0.17 -18.61 4.64
N PHE A 65 -1.02 -18.01 4.63
CA PHE A 65 -2.28 -18.72 4.86
C PHE A 65 -2.54 -19.78 3.80
N PHE A 66 -2.38 -19.45 2.51
CA PHE A 66 -2.49 -20.44 1.43
C PHE A 66 -1.55 -21.62 1.64
N HIS A 67 -0.32 -21.37 2.12
CA HIS A 67 0.58 -22.46 2.44
C HIS A 67 0.11 -23.31 3.63
N THR A 68 -0.22 -22.68 4.76
CA THR A 68 -0.62 -23.37 6.00
C THR A 68 -1.90 -24.19 5.81
N PHE A 69 -2.87 -23.65 5.07
CA PHE A 69 -4.15 -24.30 4.82
C PHE A 69 -4.16 -25.11 3.51
N SER A 70 -3.03 -25.22 2.81
CA SER A 70 -2.90 -25.95 1.54
C SER A 70 -3.49 -27.37 1.52
N PRO A 71 -3.35 -28.22 2.55
CA PRO A 71 -3.98 -29.55 2.54
C PRO A 71 -5.52 -29.51 2.63
N HIS A 72 -6.10 -28.37 3.00
CA HIS A 72 -7.55 -28.15 3.14
C HIS A 72 -8.11 -27.12 2.15
N LEU A 73 -7.31 -26.60 1.21
CA LEU A 73 -7.69 -25.53 0.26
C LEU A 73 -8.84 -25.90 -0.69
N TYR A 74 -9.20 -27.17 -0.80
CA TYR A 74 -10.40 -27.61 -1.54
C TYR A 74 -11.70 -27.16 -0.87
N SER A 75 -11.65 -26.69 0.39
CA SER A 75 -12.79 -26.09 1.07
C SER A 75 -12.91 -24.60 0.73
N PHE A 76 -14.09 -24.20 0.24
CA PHE A 76 -14.46 -22.79 0.01
C PHE A 76 -14.12 -21.89 1.21
N PHE A 77 -14.34 -22.37 2.44
CA PHE A 77 -14.06 -21.62 3.66
C PHE A 77 -12.56 -21.34 3.87
N ALA A 78 -11.70 -22.28 3.49
CA ALA A 78 -10.25 -22.10 3.58
C ALA A 78 -9.79 -21.03 2.58
N ALA A 79 -10.31 -21.05 1.35
CA ALA A 79 -10.03 -20.02 0.35
C ALA A 79 -10.50 -18.63 0.82
N LEU A 80 -11.72 -18.54 1.37
CA LEU A 80 -12.25 -17.28 1.91
C LEU A 80 -11.34 -16.74 3.02
N LEU A 81 -10.98 -17.57 4.00
CA LEU A 81 -10.11 -17.19 5.11
C LEU A 81 -8.73 -16.70 4.62
N CYS A 82 -8.16 -17.35 3.60
CA CYS A 82 -6.88 -16.95 3.02
C CYS A 82 -6.95 -15.57 2.36
N THR A 83 -8.11 -15.17 1.81
CA THR A 83 -8.29 -13.87 1.14
C THR A 83 -8.71 -12.72 2.06
N LEU A 84 -9.17 -13.00 3.29
CA LEU A 84 -9.56 -11.97 4.27
C LEU A 84 -8.52 -10.88 4.51
N PRO A 85 -7.20 -11.18 4.58
CA PRO A 85 -6.18 -10.14 4.67
C PRO A 85 -6.25 -9.09 3.54
N LEU A 86 -6.53 -9.50 2.31
CA LEU A 86 -6.64 -8.57 1.19
C LEU A 86 -7.92 -7.72 1.27
N VAL A 87 -9.01 -8.29 1.77
CA VAL A 87 -10.25 -7.53 2.03
C VAL A 87 -9.98 -6.43 3.06
N TRP A 88 -9.21 -6.74 4.10
CA TRP A 88 -8.80 -5.75 5.11
C TRP A 88 -7.92 -4.64 4.51
N ALA A 89 -6.99 -4.96 3.61
CA ALA A 89 -6.21 -3.94 2.89
C ALA A 89 -7.10 -3.05 1.99
N GLY A 90 -8.13 -3.64 1.38
CA GLY A 90 -9.16 -2.91 0.64
C GLY A 90 -9.91 -1.92 1.53
N HIS A 91 -10.36 -2.36 2.70
CA HIS A 91 -11.02 -1.48 3.69
C HIS A 91 -10.14 -0.29 4.08
N ILE A 92 -8.85 -0.51 4.34
CA ILE A 92 -7.90 0.57 4.63
C ILE A 92 -7.84 1.58 3.46
N SER A 93 -7.87 1.10 2.21
CA SER A 93 -7.85 2.01 1.05
C SER A 93 -9.13 2.82 0.92
N ILE A 94 -10.29 2.21 1.19
CA ILE A 94 -11.57 2.92 1.20
C ILE A 94 -11.57 4.02 2.27
N THR A 95 -11.06 3.75 3.48
CA THR A 95 -10.97 4.79 4.53
C THR A 95 -10.06 5.95 4.10
N ARG A 96 -8.96 5.68 3.40
CA ARG A 96 -8.07 6.72 2.87
C ARG A 96 -8.70 7.55 1.76
N TRP A 97 -9.57 6.94 0.96
CA TRP A 97 -10.38 7.66 -0.03
C TRP A 97 -11.44 8.53 0.64
N TRP A 98 -12.18 7.96 1.60
CA TRP A 98 -13.27 8.66 2.30
C TRP A 98 -12.79 9.91 3.04
N GLU A 99 -11.60 9.85 3.64
CA GLU A 99 -10.99 10.99 4.32
C GLU A 99 -10.43 12.07 3.35
N ASN A 100 -10.68 11.91 2.04
CA ASN A 100 -10.26 12.81 0.97
C ASN A 100 -8.76 13.15 0.97
N ARG A 101 -7.93 12.23 1.50
CA ARG A 101 -6.48 12.43 1.64
C ARG A 101 -5.69 12.02 0.41
N HIS A 102 -6.28 11.20 -0.46
CA HIS A 102 -5.62 10.58 -1.60
C HIS A 102 -6.56 10.49 -2.79
N GLN A 103 -6.00 10.70 -3.98
CA GLN A 103 -6.70 10.41 -5.21
C GLN A 103 -6.71 8.89 -5.46
N PRO A 104 -7.69 8.33 -6.20
CA PRO A 104 -7.73 6.91 -6.49
C PRO A 104 -6.45 6.36 -7.14
N MET A 105 -5.77 7.19 -7.93
CA MET A 105 -4.49 6.82 -8.56
C MET A 105 -3.36 6.65 -7.53
N ASP A 106 -3.34 7.44 -6.45
CA ASP A 106 -2.38 7.29 -5.35
C ASP A 106 -2.57 5.97 -4.61
N LEU A 107 -3.83 5.54 -4.47
CA LEU A 107 -4.20 4.28 -3.82
C LEU A 107 -3.81 3.09 -4.72
N LEU A 108 -4.12 3.17 -6.01
CA LEU A 108 -3.76 2.14 -7.00
C LEU A 108 -2.24 1.97 -7.12
N GLY A 109 -1.51 3.08 -7.24
CA GLY A 109 -0.04 3.08 -7.27
C GLY A 109 0.56 2.47 -6.00
N GLY A 110 0.03 2.85 -4.84
CA GLY A 110 0.41 2.25 -3.55
C GLY A 110 0.18 0.74 -3.53
N ALA A 111 -1.00 0.27 -3.92
CA ALA A 111 -1.36 -1.15 -3.93
C ALA A 111 -0.45 -1.97 -4.86
N ILE A 112 -0.19 -1.49 -6.09
CA ILE A 112 0.69 -2.15 -7.05
C ILE A 112 2.11 -2.28 -6.50
N ILE A 113 2.68 -1.19 -5.98
CA ILE A 113 4.02 -1.20 -5.38
C ILE A 113 4.07 -2.17 -4.20
N GLY A 114 3.05 -2.13 -3.34
CA GLY A 114 2.96 -3.00 -2.17
C GLY A 114 2.93 -4.48 -2.54
N ILE A 115 2.05 -4.88 -3.46
CA ILE A 115 1.92 -6.26 -3.94
C ILE A 115 3.21 -6.71 -4.64
N ALA A 116 3.78 -5.89 -5.52
CA ALA A 116 5.00 -6.23 -6.26
C ALA A 116 6.17 -6.51 -5.32
N LEU A 117 6.40 -5.63 -4.34
CA LEU A 117 7.46 -5.82 -3.34
C LEU A 117 7.23 -7.05 -2.47
N ALA A 118 5.98 -7.32 -2.08
CA ALA A 118 5.63 -8.52 -1.32
C ALA A 118 5.91 -9.81 -2.09
N LEU A 119 5.48 -9.89 -3.35
CA LEU A 119 5.73 -11.04 -4.21
C LEU A 119 7.22 -11.24 -4.49
N ALA A 120 7.96 -10.16 -4.75
CA ALA A 120 9.42 -10.21 -4.92
C ALA A 120 10.10 -10.72 -3.64
N SER A 121 9.71 -10.21 -2.48
CA SER A 121 10.28 -10.60 -1.18
C SER A 121 10.00 -12.08 -0.87
N TYR A 122 8.78 -12.54 -1.12
CA TYR A 122 8.40 -13.94 -0.96
C TYR A 122 9.18 -14.86 -1.91
N ARG A 123 9.35 -14.47 -3.18
CA ARG A 123 10.16 -15.24 -4.15
C ARG A 123 11.62 -15.30 -3.75
N LEU A 124 12.22 -14.19 -3.31
CA LEU A 124 13.62 -14.16 -2.85
C LEU A 124 13.81 -15.01 -1.60
N PHE A 125 12.87 -14.95 -0.65
CA PHE A 125 12.88 -15.81 0.53
C PHE A 125 12.88 -17.30 0.16
N CYS A 126 12.07 -17.68 -0.83
CA CYS A 126 11.99 -19.05 -1.32
C CYS A 126 13.21 -19.48 -2.13
N ALA A 127 13.74 -18.61 -3.00
CA ALA A 127 14.93 -18.89 -3.81
C ALA A 127 16.19 -19.08 -2.95
N ASN A 128 16.34 -18.30 -1.86
CA ASN A 128 17.51 -18.37 -0.99
C ASN A 128 17.47 -19.56 0.00
N ARG A 129 16.33 -20.20 0.21
CA ARG A 129 16.25 -21.43 1.03
C ARG A 129 16.30 -22.68 0.16
N THR A 130 17.51 -23.01 -0.29
CA THR A 130 17.80 -24.28 -0.95
C THR A 130 17.66 -25.45 0.05
N TYR A 131 16.63 -26.27 -0.19
CA TYR A 131 16.60 -27.73 -0.01
C TYR A 131 16.52 -28.42 1.36
N ARG A 132 16.62 -27.78 2.53
CA ARG A 132 16.60 -28.56 3.81
C ARG A 132 15.47 -28.33 4.81
N HIS A 133 14.64 -27.29 4.68
CA HIS A 133 13.67 -27.02 5.76
C HIS A 133 12.35 -26.31 5.41
N THR A 134 11.94 -26.18 4.14
CA THR A 134 10.82 -25.29 3.80
C THR A 134 9.78 -25.90 2.87
N ARG A 135 8.79 -26.55 3.49
CA ARG A 135 7.50 -26.84 2.82
C ARG A 135 6.82 -25.55 2.33
N LEU A 136 7.09 -24.40 2.96
CA LEU A 136 6.52 -23.06 2.68
C LEU A 136 6.68 -22.51 1.25
N CYS A 137 7.59 -23.07 0.46
CA CYS A 137 8.01 -22.52 -0.83
C CYS A 137 7.80 -23.45 -2.03
N CYS A 138 7.31 -24.66 -1.81
CA CYS A 138 6.91 -25.60 -2.85
C CYS A 138 5.38 -25.60 -2.98
N SER A 139 4.81 -24.64 -3.70
CA SER A 139 3.47 -24.69 -4.32
C SER A 139 3.32 -23.54 -5.31
#